data_AF-T1CEP6-F1
#
_entry.id   AF-T1CEP6-F1
#
_cell.length_a   1.000
_cell.length_b   1.000
_cell.length_c   1.000
_cell.angle_alpha   90.00
_cell.angle_beta   90.00
_cell.angle_gamma   90.00
#
_symmetry.space_group_name_H-M   'P 1'
#
loop_
_entity.id
_entity.type
_entity.pdbx_description
1 polymer ?
#
loop_
_entity_poly.entity_id
_entity_poly.type
_entity_poly.pdbx_seq_one_letter_code
_entity_poly.pdbx_strand_id
1 'polypeptide(L)' 'MAEKFDAIVVGAGPSGNAAAYTLAKSGLKVLRIERGEYPGSKNVQGAILYSDAL' A
#
# COMPACT_ATOMS: atom_id res chain seq x y z
N MET A 1 23.98 -4.82 -7.49
CA MET A 1 23.58 -5.66 -6.34
C MET A 1 22.10 -5.41 -6.11
N ALA A 2 21.27 -6.43 -5.87
CA ALA A 2 19.83 -6.21 -5.65
C ALA A 2 19.60 -5.56 -4.28
N GLU A 3 18.73 -4.54 -4.22
CA GLU A 3 18.28 -3.98 -2.95
C GLU A 3 17.47 -5.01 -2.16
N LYS A 4 17.66 -5.05 -0.84
CA LYS A 4 16.91 -5.93 0.06
C LYS A 4 15.87 -5.13 0.84
N PHE A 5 14.65 -5.64 0.85
CA PHE A 5 13.53 -5.13 1.63
C PHE A 5 13.02 -6.24 2.53
N ASP A 6 12.46 -5.87 3.68
CA ASP A 6 11.81 -6.82 4.58
C ASP A 6 10.46 -7.28 4.02
N ALA A 7 9.81 -6.42 3.22
CA ALA A 7 8.58 -6.74 2.50
C ALA A 7 8.46 -5.94 1.19
N ILE A 8 7.81 -6.54 0.20
CA ILE A 8 7.39 -5.87 -1.04
C ILE A 8 5.86 -5.91 -1.10
N VAL A 9 5.23 -4.74 -1.19
CA VAL A 9 3.79 -4.59 -1.35
C VAL A 9 3.47 -4.24 -2.80
N VAL A 10 2.75 -5.12 -3.49
CA VAL A 10 2.35 -4.92 -4.89
C VAL A 10 0.92 -4.37 -4.92
N GLY A 11 0.78 -3.15 -5.42
CA GLY A 11 -0.47 -2.39 -5.48
C GLY A 11 -0.58 -1.31 -4.39
N ALA A 12 -1.03 -0.11 -4.77
CA ALA A 12 -1.27 1.02 -3.87
C ALA A 12 -2.76 1.37 -3.73
N GLY A 13 -3.60 0.32 -3.72
CA GLY A 13 -5.00 0.39 -3.30
C GLY A 13 -5.15 0.48 -1.77
N PRO A 14 -6.38 0.48 -1.23
CA PRO A 14 -6.63 0.61 0.21
C PRO A 14 -5.86 -0.42 1.06
N SER A 15 -5.90 -1.69 0.68
CA SER A 15 -5.19 -2.77 1.39
C SER A 15 -3.67 -2.65 1.30
N GLY A 16 -3.14 -2.32 0.12
CA GLY A 16 -1.70 -2.11 -0.08
C GLY A 16 -1.16 -0.94 0.73
N ASN A 17 -1.94 0.15 0.82
CA ASN A 17 -1.60 1.31 1.65
C ASN A 17 -1.63 0.97 3.14
N ALA A 18 -2.66 0.24 3.59
CA ALA A 18 -2.77 -0.20 4.98
C ALA A 18 -1.60 -1.13 5.37
N ALA A 19 -1.26 -2.10 4.52
CA ALA A 19 -0.15 -3.01 4.74
C ALA A 19 1.20 -2.27 4.78
N ALA A 20 1.51 -1.45 3.77
CA ALA A 20 2.75 -0.69 3.71
C ALA A 20 2.89 0.27 4.90
N TYR A 21 1.81 0.96 5.28
CA TYR A 21 1.78 1.84 6.45
C TYR A 21 2.07 1.07 7.74
N THR A 22 1.40 -0.05 7.97
CA THR A 22 1.55 -0.86 9.20
C THR A 22 2.97 -1.41 9.34
N LEU A 23 3.53 -1.93 8.24
CA LEU A 23 4.89 -2.48 8.21
C LEU A 23 5.94 -1.38 8.40
N ALA A 24 5.81 -0.25 7.69
CA ALA A 24 6.74 0.87 7.83
C ALA A 24 6.68 1.52 9.21
N LYS A 25 5.47 1.64 9.81
CA LYS A 25 5.28 2.14 11.18
C LYS A 25 5.94 1.23 12.23
N SER A 26 6.08 -0.06 11.92
CA SER A 26 6.81 -1.04 12.74
C SER A 26 8.32 -1.03 12.51
N GLY A 27 8.85 -0.11 11.68
CA GLY A 27 10.29 0.04 11.43
C GLY A 27 10.87 -0.82 10.32
N LEU A 28 10.03 -1.52 9.54
CA LEU A 28 10.48 -2.38 8.44
C LEU A 28 10.80 -1.56 7.18
N LYS A 29 11.79 -2.01 6.41
CA LYS A 29 12.10 -1.48 5.07
C LYS A 29 11.16 -2.10 4.05
N VAL A 30 10.18 -1.31 3.61
CA VAL A 30 9.12 -1.78 2.70
C VAL A 30 9.23 -1.07 1.35
N LEU A 31 9.22 -1.85 0.27
CA LEU A 31 9.03 -1.33 -1.08
C LEU A 31 7.56 -1.48 -1.47
N ARG A 32 6.88 -0.37 -1.77
CA ARG A 32 5.53 -0.41 -2.35
C ARG A 32 5.59 -0.02 -3.82
N ILE A 33 5.02 -0.84 -4.70
CA ILE A 33 4.95 -0.58 -6.14
C ILE A 33 3.50 -0.51 -6.61
N GLU A 34 3.23 0.33 -7.60
CA GLU A 34 1.92 0.51 -8.23
C GLU A 34 2.11 0.66 -9.74
N ARG A 35 1.20 0.10 -10.54
CA ARG A 35 1.25 0.18 -12.01
C ARG A 35 0.69 1.49 -12.57
N GLY A 36 -0.17 2.14 -11.79
CA GLY A 36 -0.72 3.44 -12.10
C GLY A 36 0.32 4.56 -11.99
N GLU A 37 0.06 5.67 -12.68
CA GLU A 37 0.91 6.87 -12.64
C GLU A 37 1.06 7.43 -11.20
N TYR A 38 0.00 7.26 -10.41
CA TYR A 38 -0.05 7.56 -8.98
C TYR A 38 -0.97 6.58 -8.25
N PRO A 39 -0.79 6.37 -6.93
CA PRO A 39 -1.69 5.58 -6.10
C PRO A 39 -3.14 6.04 -6.25
N GLY A 40 -4.04 5.11 -6.57
CA GLY A 40 -5.45 5.43 -6.78
C GLY A 40 -5.88 5.68 -8.23
N SER A 41 -4.95 5.94 -9.16
CA SER A 41 -5.27 6.18 -10.58
C SER A 41 -5.98 5.01 -11.28
N LYS A 42 -5.93 3.81 -10.69
CA LYS A 42 -6.60 2.59 -11.16
C LYS A 42 -7.58 2.00 -10.15
N ASN A 43 -7.83 2.69 -9.03
CA ASN A 43 -8.85 2.29 -8.08
C ASN A 43 -10.23 2.66 -8.64
N VAL A 44 -11.21 1.78 -8.43
CA VAL A 44 -12.61 2.08 -8.69
C VAL A 44 -13.36 1.78 -7.39
N GLN A 45 -13.98 2.81 -6.81
CA GLN A 45 -14.71 2.71 -5.54
C GLN A 45 -15.99 3.56 -5.61
N GLY A 46 -17.09 3.05 -5.06
CA GLY A 46 -18.39 3.73 -4.99
C GLY A 46 -18.51 4.83 -3.91
N ALA A 47 -17.41 5.51 -3.57
CA ALA A 47 -17.29 6.62 -2.62
C ALA A 47 -17.42 6.36 -1.11
N ILE A 48 -18.07 5.28 -0.65
CA ILE A 48 -18.14 5.02 0.81
C ILE A 48 -16.84 4.41 1.32
N LEU A 49 -16.18 5.11 2.25
CA LEU A 49 -15.05 4.62 3.03
C LEU A 49 -15.43 4.65 4.51
N TYR A 50 -15.43 3.49 5.15
CA TYR A 50 -15.67 3.37 6.59
C TYR A 50 -14.36 3.68 7.33
N SER A 51 -14.41 4.65 8.26
CA SER A 51 -13.27 5.00 9.11
C SER A 51 -13.05 4.00 10.23
N ASP A 52 -14.11 3.37 10.70
CA ASP A 52 -14.11 2.23 11.60
C ASP A 52 -14.72 1.04 10.87
N ALA A 53 -13.92 0.00 10.66
CA ALA A 53 -14.37 -1.25 10.07
C ALA A 53 -13.86 -2.40 10.95
N LEU A 54 -14.61 -2.64 12.04
CA LEU A 54 -14.40 -3.64 13.10
C LEU A 54 -13.19 -3.39 14.02
#